data_AF-A0A5M7QAB3-F1
#
_entry.id   AF-A0A5M7QAB3-F1
#
_cell.length_a   1.000
_cell.length_b   1.000
_cell.length_c   1.000
_cell.angle_alpha   90.00
_cell.angle_beta   90.00
_cell.angle_gamma   90.00
#
_symmetry.space_group_name_H-M   'P 1'
#
loop_
_entity.id
_entity.type
_entity.pdbx_description
1 polymer ?
#
loop_
_entity_poly.entity_id
_entity_poly.type
_entity_poly.pdbx_seq_one_letter_code
_entity_poly.pdbx_strand_id
1 'polypeptide(L)'
;MKIGLFYGSSTCYTEIVAEKIRDFIGDELVTLHNVKDDDPRLMEQYDLLIMGIPTWDFGELQEDWEAIWTQLPALNLQNKIVALYGMGDQIGYGEWFLDALGMLHDLLQPMGVRFVGYWPLEGYEFTLVTLHNVKDDDPRLMEQYDLLIMGIPTWDFGELQEDWEAIWTQLPALNLQNKIVALYGMGDQIGYGEWFLDALGMLHDLLQPMGVRFVGYWPLEGYEFTSPRPLTADGTQFVGLALDDVNQFEVTDERVEQWCEQVLTETAGLL
;
A
#
# COMPACT_ATOMS: atom_id res chain seq x y z
N MET A 1 18.38 2.29 -32.49
CA MET A 1 17.74 1.86 -31.24
C MET A 1 16.44 1.19 -31.63
N LYS A 2 16.17 -0.03 -31.16
CA LYS A 2 14.90 -0.71 -31.36
C LYS A 2 14.23 -0.92 -30.01
N ILE A 3 12.92 -0.73 -29.97
CA ILE A 3 12.08 -0.84 -28.79
C ILE A 3 11.21 -2.08 -28.97
N GLY A 4 11.23 -2.96 -27.97
CA GLY A 4 10.33 -4.11 -27.92
C GLY A 4 9.09 -3.76 -27.12
N LEU A 5 7.91 -3.77 -27.75
CA LEU A 5 6.64 -3.57 -27.05
C LEU A 5 5.94 -4.93 -26.91
N PHE A 6 5.86 -5.44 -25.68
CA PHE A 6 5.23 -6.72 -25.35
C PHE A 6 3.87 -6.48 -24.71
N TYR A 7 2.81 -7.11 -25.21
CA TYR A 7 1.47 -6.96 -24.65
C TYR A 7 0.71 -8.29 -24.61
N GLY A 8 -0.26 -8.38 -23.69
CA GLY A 8 -1.28 -9.43 -23.65
C GLY A 8 -2.65 -8.79 -23.68
N SER A 9 -3.62 -9.40 -24.37
CA SER A 9 -4.96 -8.80 -24.52
C SER A 9 -6.05 -9.81 -24.83
N SER A 10 -7.06 -9.88 -23.95
CA SER A 10 -8.23 -10.74 -24.13
C SER A 10 -9.34 -10.04 -24.93
N THR A 11 -9.44 -8.71 -24.85
CA THR A 11 -10.50 -7.88 -25.47
C THR A 11 -9.95 -6.80 -26.40
N CYS A 12 -8.74 -6.97 -26.92
CA CYS A 12 -8.03 -6.09 -27.86
C CYS A 12 -7.73 -4.64 -27.42
N TYR A 13 -8.24 -4.15 -26.28
CA TYR A 13 -7.96 -2.76 -25.87
C TYR A 13 -6.48 -2.48 -25.61
N THR A 14 -5.77 -3.41 -24.95
CA THR A 14 -4.32 -3.29 -24.72
C THR A 14 -3.53 -3.30 -26.03
N GLU A 15 -3.97 -4.11 -27.00
CA GLU A 15 -3.42 -4.18 -28.35
C GLU A 15 -3.63 -2.87 -29.12
N ILE A 16 -4.85 -2.32 -29.11
CA ILE A 16 -5.16 -1.03 -29.74
C ILE A 16 -4.27 0.09 -29.18
N VAL A 17 -3.99 0.07 -27.87
CA VAL A 17 -3.06 1.03 -27.25
C VAL A 17 -1.61 0.76 -27.64
N ALA A 18 -1.19 -0.51 -27.75
CA ALA A 18 0.14 -0.89 -28.25
C ALA A 18 0.38 -0.33 -29.67
N GLU A 19 -0.60 -0.48 -30.55
CA GLU A 19 -0.55 0.05 -31.92
C GLU A 19 -0.45 1.57 -31.92
N LYS A 20 -1.24 2.27 -31.10
CA LYS A 20 -1.14 3.73 -30.96
C LYS A 20 0.24 4.18 -30.47
N ILE A 21 0.81 3.50 -29.47
CA ILE A 21 2.15 3.80 -28.95
C ILE A 21 3.19 3.66 -30.07
N ARG A 22 3.15 2.55 -30.83
CA ARG A 22 4.01 2.35 -32.00
C ARG A 22 3.83 3.48 -33.00
N ASP A 23 2.59 3.81 -33.37
CA ASP A 23 2.30 4.80 -34.41
C ASP A 23 2.75 6.22 -34.01
N PHE A 24 2.74 6.56 -32.72
CA PHE A 24 3.27 7.84 -32.22
C PHE A 24 4.80 7.89 -32.17
N ILE A 25 5.47 6.78 -31.87
CA ILE A 25 6.94 6.72 -31.76
C ILE A 25 7.60 6.52 -33.13
N GLY A 26 7.01 5.67 -33.98
CA GLY A 26 7.53 5.24 -35.28
C GLY A 26 7.58 3.71 -35.39
N ASP A 27 7.04 3.17 -36.49
CA ASP A 27 7.01 1.74 -36.80
C ASP A 27 8.42 1.17 -37.08
N GLU A 28 9.36 2.03 -37.45
CA GLU A 28 10.76 1.71 -37.65
C GLU A 28 11.53 1.52 -36.32
N LEU A 29 11.00 2.06 -35.22
CA LEU A 29 11.61 2.01 -33.89
C LEU A 29 10.96 0.97 -32.99
N VAL A 30 9.65 0.78 -33.07
CA VAL A 30 8.89 -0.10 -32.15
C VAL A 30 8.45 -1.37 -32.86
N THR A 31 8.85 -2.52 -32.32
CA THR A 31 8.37 -3.85 -32.74
C THR A 31 7.36 -4.36 -31.73
N LEU A 32 6.16 -4.71 -32.20
CA LEU A 32 5.09 -5.27 -31.37
C LEU A 32 5.26 -6.78 -31.20
N HIS A 33 5.05 -7.26 -29.98
CA HIS A 33 5.07 -8.67 -29.60
C HIS A 33 3.84 -8.98 -28.77
N ASN A 34 3.01 -9.92 -29.23
CA ASN A 34 1.93 -10.45 -28.42
C ASN A 34 2.49 -11.62 -27.59
N VAL A 35 2.44 -11.53 -26.26
CA VAL A 35 3.01 -12.54 -25.35
C VAL A 35 2.36 -13.92 -25.50
N LYS A 36 1.17 -13.97 -26.09
CA LYS A 36 0.49 -15.20 -26.48
C LYS A 36 1.23 -15.97 -27.59
N ASP A 37 1.76 -15.24 -28.55
CA ASP A 37 2.30 -15.80 -29.80
C ASP A 37 3.83 -15.80 -29.83
N ASP A 38 4.45 -14.83 -29.15
CA ASP A 38 5.88 -14.57 -29.17
C ASP A 38 6.58 -15.05 -27.89
N ASP A 39 7.78 -15.61 -28.06
CA ASP A 39 8.59 -16.11 -26.95
C ASP A 39 9.12 -14.94 -26.08
N PRO A 40 8.93 -14.98 -24.74
CA PRO A 40 9.37 -13.90 -23.85
C PRO A 40 10.88 -13.66 -23.88
N ARG A 41 11.70 -14.63 -24.33
CA ARG A 41 13.15 -14.45 -24.54
C ARG A 41 13.48 -13.39 -25.58
N LEU A 42 12.54 -13.00 -26.44
CA LEU A 42 12.72 -11.87 -27.34
C LEU A 42 12.96 -10.56 -26.59
N MET A 43 12.48 -10.41 -25.35
CA MET A 43 12.73 -9.23 -24.50
C MET A 43 14.23 -8.97 -24.30
N GLU A 44 15.06 -10.02 -24.29
CA GLU A 44 16.50 -9.91 -24.11
C GLU A 44 17.20 -9.17 -25.25
N GLN A 45 16.57 -9.08 -26.42
CA GLN A 45 17.14 -8.48 -27.63
C GLN A 45 17.00 -6.96 -27.71
N TYR A 46 16.23 -6.35 -26.81
CA TYR A 46 15.94 -4.92 -26.81
C TYR A 46 16.60 -4.19 -25.64
N ASP A 47 17.10 -2.98 -25.87
CA ASP A 47 17.64 -2.12 -24.80
C ASP A 47 16.51 -1.41 -24.02
N LEU A 48 15.36 -1.20 -24.68
CA LEU A 48 14.16 -0.58 -24.12
C LEU A 48 12.95 -1.48 -24.36
N LEU A 49 12.22 -1.76 -23.30
CA LEU A 49 10.98 -2.52 -23.29
C LEU A 49 9.80 -1.61 -22.91
N ILE A 50 8.69 -1.79 -23.62
CA ILE A 50 7.39 -1.25 -23.24
C ILE A 50 6.47 -2.46 -22.99
N MET A 51 5.92 -2.61 -21.79
CA MET A 51 5.15 -3.81 -21.43
C MET A 51 3.71 -3.44 -21.07
N GLY A 52 2.77 -4.03 -21.79
CA GLY A 52 1.33 -3.79 -21.72
C GLY A 52 0.58 -4.92 -21.05
N ILE A 53 0.10 -4.71 -19.83
CA ILE A 53 -0.65 -5.72 -19.07
C ILE A 53 -1.98 -5.14 -18.55
N PRO A 54 -3.14 -5.69 -18.95
CA PRO A 54 -4.41 -5.34 -18.35
C PRO A 54 -4.63 -6.14 -17.05
N THR A 55 -5.39 -5.57 -16.12
CA THR A 55 -5.90 -6.30 -14.95
C THR A 55 -7.22 -6.98 -15.28
N TRP A 56 -7.40 -8.22 -14.84
CA TRP A 56 -8.62 -8.99 -15.00
C TRP A 56 -9.21 -9.41 -13.66
N ASP A 57 -10.48 -9.79 -13.70
CA ASP A 57 -11.25 -10.25 -12.55
C ASP A 57 -11.09 -9.31 -11.34
N PHE A 58 -10.58 -9.80 -10.22
CA PHE A 58 -10.40 -9.07 -8.97
C PHE A 58 -8.91 -8.88 -8.65
N GLY A 59 -8.20 -8.20 -9.55
CA GLY A 59 -6.77 -7.91 -9.40
C GLY A 59 -5.85 -8.94 -10.06
N GLU A 60 -6.39 -9.83 -10.87
CA GLU A 60 -5.66 -10.95 -11.45
C GLU A 60 -4.90 -10.58 -12.74
N LEU A 61 -3.94 -11.43 -13.08
CA LEU A 61 -3.18 -11.33 -14.32
C LEU A 61 -4.07 -11.69 -15.52
N GLN A 62 -3.80 -11.05 -16.66
CA GLN A 62 -4.35 -11.50 -17.94
C GLN A 62 -3.83 -12.90 -18.31
N GLU A 63 -4.66 -13.72 -18.95
CA GLU A 63 -4.39 -15.16 -19.12
C GLU A 63 -3.11 -15.49 -19.90
N ASP A 64 -2.72 -14.67 -20.89
CA ASP A 64 -1.51 -14.90 -21.67
C ASP A 64 -0.26 -14.46 -20.88
N TRP A 65 -0.37 -13.38 -20.10
CA TRP A 65 0.68 -12.98 -19.14
C TRP A 65 0.86 -14.02 -18.03
N GLU A 66 -0.23 -14.54 -17.48
CA GLU A 66 -0.21 -15.59 -16.47
C GLU A 66 0.53 -16.83 -16.99
N ALA A 67 0.25 -17.24 -18.23
CA ALA A 67 0.88 -18.41 -18.86
C ALA A 67 2.42 -18.30 -18.97
N ILE A 68 2.95 -17.08 -19.08
CA ILE A 68 4.41 -16.84 -19.16
C ILE A 68 5.02 -16.32 -17.86
N TRP A 69 4.22 -16.06 -16.82
CA TRP A 69 4.63 -15.33 -15.61
C TRP A 69 5.87 -15.94 -14.95
N THR A 70 5.87 -17.26 -14.79
CA THR A 70 6.97 -18.01 -14.15
C THR A 70 8.27 -18.03 -14.97
N GLN A 71 8.21 -17.67 -16.25
CA GLN A 71 9.37 -17.62 -17.14
C GLN A 71 10.11 -16.30 -17.05
N LEU A 72 9.43 -15.20 -16.66
CA LEU A 72 10.00 -13.86 -16.64
C LEU A 72 11.24 -13.73 -15.73
N PRO A 73 11.28 -14.29 -14.50
CA PRO A 73 12.46 -14.19 -13.64
C PRO A 73 13.71 -14.87 -14.20
N ALA A 74 13.57 -15.77 -15.18
CA ALA A 74 14.70 -16.44 -15.81
C ALA A 74 15.36 -15.60 -16.93
N LEU A 75 14.72 -14.50 -17.34
CA LEU A 75 15.21 -13.62 -18.41
C LEU A 75 16.32 -12.71 -17.90
N ASN A 76 17.31 -12.43 -18.75
CA ASN A 76 18.33 -11.44 -18.49
C ASN A 76 17.86 -10.03 -18.89
N LEU A 77 17.23 -9.33 -17.95
CA LEU A 77 16.73 -7.96 -18.13
C LEU A 77 17.59 -6.89 -17.44
N GLN A 78 18.76 -7.27 -16.91
CA GLN A 78 19.64 -6.38 -16.16
C GLN A 78 19.98 -5.10 -16.96
N ASN A 79 19.83 -3.94 -16.33
CA ASN A 79 20.09 -2.61 -16.86
C ASN A 79 19.23 -2.18 -18.06
N LYS A 80 18.23 -2.98 -18.48
CA LYS A 80 17.29 -2.58 -19.54
C LYS A 80 16.39 -1.46 -19.05
N ILE A 81 15.97 -0.60 -19.97
CA ILE A 81 15.00 0.46 -19.69
C ILE A 81 13.60 -0.13 -19.87
N VAL A 82 12.74 0.02 -18.87
CA VAL A 82 11.37 -0.53 -18.90
C VAL A 82 10.36 0.58 -18.68
N ALA A 83 9.38 0.68 -19.57
CA ALA A 83 8.15 1.44 -19.36
C ALA A 83 6.97 0.47 -19.30
N LEU A 84 6.02 0.73 -18.42
CA LEU A 84 4.84 -0.12 -18.25
C LEU A 84 3.58 0.68 -18.59
N TYR A 85 2.57 0.03 -19.14
CA TYR A 85 1.22 0.58 -19.27
C TYR A 85 0.19 -0.52 -19.04
N GLY A 86 -0.99 -0.15 -18.54
CA GLY A 86 -2.04 -1.11 -18.25
C GLY A 86 -3.41 -0.55 -18.54
N MET A 87 -4.36 -1.45 -18.82
CA MET A 87 -5.78 -1.13 -18.98
C MET A 87 -6.54 -1.64 -17.75
N GLY A 88 -7.50 -0.86 -17.27
CA GLY A 88 -8.35 -1.22 -16.15
C GLY A 88 -9.64 -0.42 -16.15
N ASP A 89 -10.59 -0.84 -15.30
CA ASP A 89 -11.87 -0.16 -15.11
C ASP A 89 -11.95 0.43 -13.70
N GLN A 90 -11.66 1.72 -13.57
CA GLN A 90 -11.66 2.41 -12.28
C GLN A 90 -13.06 2.55 -11.66
N ILE A 91 -14.13 2.48 -12.48
CA ILE A 91 -15.50 2.68 -12.00
C ILE A 91 -16.07 1.34 -11.50
N GLY A 92 -15.95 0.29 -12.32
CA GLY A 92 -16.48 -1.03 -11.99
C GLY A 92 -15.60 -1.83 -11.03
N TYR A 93 -14.28 -1.60 -11.08
CA TYR A 93 -13.26 -2.40 -10.39
C TYR A 93 -12.20 -1.50 -9.74
N GLY A 94 -12.64 -0.38 -9.15
CA GLY A 94 -11.74 0.61 -8.53
C GLY A 94 -10.80 0.01 -7.48
N GLU A 95 -11.27 -0.95 -6.68
CA GLU A 95 -10.44 -1.63 -5.66
C GLU A 95 -9.27 -2.42 -6.26
N TRP A 96 -9.35 -2.81 -7.54
CA TRP A 96 -8.35 -3.61 -8.25
C TRP A 96 -7.78 -2.88 -9.47
N PHE A 97 -7.90 -1.55 -9.50
CA PHE A 97 -7.58 -0.77 -10.68
C PHE A 97 -6.08 -0.83 -10.97
N LEU A 98 -5.72 -1.53 -12.05
CA LEU A 98 -4.35 -1.72 -12.55
C LEU A 98 -3.43 -2.59 -11.65
N ASP A 99 -3.97 -3.44 -10.78
CA ASP A 99 -3.15 -4.34 -9.92
C ASP A 99 -2.09 -5.14 -10.69
N ALA A 100 -2.45 -5.76 -11.83
CA ALA A 100 -1.52 -6.54 -12.64
C ALA A 100 -0.33 -5.71 -13.16
N LEU A 101 -0.51 -4.40 -13.35
CA LEU A 101 0.57 -3.47 -13.70
C LEU A 101 1.57 -3.33 -12.55
N GLY A 102 1.07 -3.22 -11.32
CA GLY A 102 1.87 -3.23 -10.09
C GLY A 102 2.59 -4.56 -9.89
N MET A 103 1.88 -5.68 -10.04
CA MET A 103 2.48 -7.02 -9.95
C MET A 103 3.65 -7.21 -10.94
N LEU A 104 3.51 -6.71 -12.18
CA LEU A 104 4.57 -6.79 -13.17
C LEU A 104 5.75 -5.87 -12.81
N HIS A 105 5.47 -4.70 -12.24
CA HIS A 105 6.51 -3.80 -11.73
C HIS A 105 7.33 -4.47 -10.62
N ASP A 106 6.66 -5.03 -9.61
CA ASP A 106 7.29 -5.71 -8.48
C ASP A 106 8.13 -6.93 -8.91
N LEU A 107 7.62 -7.72 -9.86
CA LEU A 107 8.34 -8.87 -10.42
C LEU A 107 9.66 -8.46 -11.09
N LEU A 108 9.66 -7.33 -11.80
CA LEU A 108 10.80 -6.85 -12.57
C LEU A 108 11.81 -6.06 -11.72
N GLN A 109 11.37 -5.42 -10.64
CA GLN A 109 12.22 -4.61 -9.76
C GLN A 109 13.50 -5.34 -9.29
N PRO A 110 13.47 -6.58 -8.77
CA PRO A 110 14.68 -7.28 -8.32
C PRO A 110 15.59 -7.73 -9.49
N MET A 111 15.13 -7.65 -10.73
CA MET A 111 15.90 -8.04 -11.93
C MET A 111 16.87 -6.95 -12.42
N GLY A 112 16.96 -5.82 -11.71
CA GLY A 112 17.92 -4.75 -12.01
C GLY A 112 17.57 -3.92 -13.25
N VAL A 113 16.29 -3.84 -13.60
CA VAL A 113 15.78 -2.97 -14.66
C VAL A 113 15.78 -1.49 -14.22
N ARG A 114 15.70 -0.57 -15.17
CA ARG A 114 15.52 0.87 -14.90
C ARG A 114 14.16 1.32 -15.42
N PHE A 115 13.23 1.58 -14.50
CA PHE A 115 11.91 2.07 -14.84
C PHE A 115 11.92 3.52 -15.33
N VAL A 116 11.08 3.82 -16.31
CA VAL A 116 10.80 5.16 -16.83
C VAL A 116 9.31 5.28 -17.15
N GLY A 117 8.81 6.52 -17.26
CA GLY A 117 7.42 6.75 -17.68
C GLY A 117 6.38 6.59 -16.59
N TYR A 118 6.73 6.86 -15.32
CA TYR A 118 5.74 7.01 -14.25
C TYR A 118 4.69 8.05 -14.63
N TRP A 119 3.44 7.79 -14.24
CA TRP A 119 2.28 8.57 -14.63
C TRP A 119 1.60 9.19 -13.40
N PRO A 120 1.16 10.46 -13.45
CA PRO A 120 0.46 11.08 -12.33
C PRO A 120 -0.90 10.43 -12.08
N LEU A 121 -1.32 10.41 -10.81
CA LEU A 121 -2.64 9.94 -10.39
C LEU A 121 -3.76 10.97 -10.62
N GLU A 122 -3.41 12.19 -11.04
CA GLU A 122 -4.38 13.25 -11.30
C GLU A 122 -5.40 12.82 -12.37
N GLY A 123 -6.69 12.83 -12.00
CA GLY A 123 -7.80 12.45 -12.87
C GLY A 123 -8.26 10.99 -12.76
N TYR A 124 -7.72 10.22 -11.80
CA TYR A 124 -8.20 8.87 -11.46
C TYR A 124 -8.88 8.86 -10.09
N GLU A 125 -9.99 8.13 -9.97
CA GLU A 125 -10.67 7.86 -8.70
C GLU A 125 -10.73 6.34 -8.47
N PHE A 126 -10.08 5.87 -7.41
CA PHE A 126 -10.09 4.47 -7.00
C PHE A 126 -9.83 4.35 -5.49
N THR A 127 -10.34 3.29 -4.86
CA THR A 127 -10.34 3.15 -3.39
C THR A 127 -9.26 2.16 -2.95
N LEU A 128 -8.18 2.69 -2.36
CA LEU A 128 -7.14 1.88 -1.69
C LEU A 128 -7.39 1.73 -0.19
N VAL A 129 -8.16 2.64 0.41
CA VAL A 129 -8.44 2.71 1.85
C VAL A 129 -9.92 2.92 2.06
N THR A 130 -10.54 2.01 2.82
CA THR A 130 -11.93 2.15 3.26
C THR A 130 -11.97 2.74 4.66
N LEU A 131 -12.65 3.88 4.82
CA LEU A 131 -12.81 4.55 6.10
C LEU A 131 -14.00 3.97 6.87
N HIS A 132 -13.76 3.62 8.14
CA HIS A 132 -14.78 3.17 9.07
C HIS A 132 -14.83 4.05 10.31
N ASN A 133 -16.02 4.40 10.75
CA ASN A 133 -16.22 5.10 12.02
C ASN A 133 -16.74 4.10 13.06
N VAL A 134 -15.98 3.86 14.13
CA VAL A 134 -16.33 2.91 15.21
C VAL A 134 -17.67 3.19 15.89
N LYS A 135 -18.18 4.43 15.77
CA LYS A 135 -19.50 4.82 16.22
C LYS A 135 -20.64 4.24 15.37
N ASP A 136 -20.44 4.24 14.06
CA ASP A 136 -21.48 3.98 13.06
C ASP A 136 -21.38 2.56 12.49
N ASP A 137 -20.18 1.99 12.49
CA ASP A 137 -19.83 0.72 11.85
C ASP A 137 -19.61 -0.40 12.87
N ASP A 138 -19.94 -1.63 12.47
CA ASP A 138 -19.75 -2.82 13.30
C ASP A 138 -18.26 -3.22 13.34
N PRO A 139 -17.65 -3.40 14.53
CA PRO A 139 -16.24 -3.82 14.66
C PRO A 139 -15.88 -5.11 13.92
N ARG A 140 -16.85 -5.98 13.61
CA ARG A 140 -16.63 -7.18 12.79
C ARG A 140 -16.13 -6.88 11.38
N LEU A 141 -16.29 -5.66 10.88
CA LEU A 141 -15.70 -5.24 9.61
C LEU A 141 -14.17 -5.32 9.62
N MET A 142 -13.52 -5.17 10.80
CA MET A 142 -12.07 -5.33 10.94
C MET A 142 -11.58 -6.74 10.50
N GLU A 143 -12.45 -7.76 10.57
CA GLU A 143 -12.11 -9.12 10.15
C GLU A 143 -11.90 -9.24 8.64
N GLN A 144 -12.40 -8.28 7.85
CA GLN A 144 -12.39 -8.31 6.38
C GLN A 144 -11.12 -7.75 5.75
N TYR A 145 -10.29 -7.04 6.52
CA TYR A 145 -9.09 -6.37 6.01
C TYR A 145 -7.81 -7.04 6.49
N ASP A 146 -6.80 -7.15 5.63
CA ASP A 146 -5.49 -7.69 6.01
C ASP A 146 -4.62 -6.66 6.76
N LEU A 147 -4.79 -5.38 6.42
CA LEU A 147 -4.17 -4.23 7.09
C LEU A 147 -5.25 -3.36 7.76
N LEU A 148 -5.08 -3.09 9.04
CA LEU A 148 -5.93 -2.17 9.82
C LEU A 148 -5.11 -0.95 10.22
N ILE A 149 -5.62 0.24 9.95
CA ILE A 149 -5.09 1.51 10.45
C ILE A 149 -6.09 2.08 11.46
N MET A 150 -5.76 2.03 12.76
CA MET A 150 -6.70 2.33 13.84
C MET A 150 -6.30 3.59 14.61
N GLY A 151 -7.22 4.55 14.67
CA GLY A 151 -7.02 5.84 15.34
C GLY A 151 -7.78 5.95 16.64
N ILE A 152 -7.10 6.24 17.75
CA ILE A 152 -7.74 6.42 19.06
C ILE A 152 -7.23 7.67 19.78
N PRO A 153 -8.10 8.65 20.10
CA PRO A 153 -7.72 9.79 20.94
C PRO A 153 -7.69 9.40 22.41
N THR A 154 -6.90 10.10 23.22
CA THR A 154 -6.93 9.99 24.69
C THR A 154 -7.74 11.12 25.30
N TRP A 155 -8.68 10.78 26.19
CA TRP A 155 -9.58 11.74 26.84
C TRP A 155 -9.33 11.82 28.34
N ASP A 156 -9.81 12.90 28.95
CA ASP A 156 -9.75 13.15 30.40
C ASP A 156 -8.37 12.88 31.01
N PHE A 157 -8.25 11.84 31.84
CA PHE A 157 -7.03 11.45 32.54
C PHE A 157 -6.54 10.09 32.07
N GLY A 158 -6.35 9.95 30.76
CA GLY A 158 -5.86 8.72 30.13
C GLY A 158 -6.96 7.74 29.74
N GLU A 159 -8.19 8.22 29.59
CA GLU A 159 -9.38 7.41 29.36
C GLU A 159 -9.64 7.22 27.85
N LEU A 160 -10.47 6.21 27.56
CA LEU A 160 -10.98 5.96 26.22
C LEU A 160 -12.01 7.02 25.86
N GLN A 161 -12.08 7.37 24.57
CA GLN A 161 -13.21 8.14 24.06
C GLN A 161 -14.49 7.27 24.02
N GLU A 162 -15.66 7.90 24.17
CA GLU A 162 -16.96 7.23 24.37
C GLU A 162 -17.34 6.19 23.30
N ASP A 163 -17.05 6.42 22.02
CA ASP A 163 -17.37 5.47 20.95
C ASP A 163 -16.44 4.26 20.97
N TRP A 164 -15.15 4.47 21.27
CA TRP A 164 -14.20 3.40 21.52
C TRP A 164 -14.56 2.58 22.76
N GLU A 165 -14.97 3.24 23.84
CA GLU A 165 -15.42 2.58 25.06
C GLU A 165 -16.64 1.68 24.78
N ALA A 166 -17.61 2.15 23.98
CA ALA A 166 -18.81 1.41 23.62
C ALA A 166 -18.51 0.07 22.90
N ILE A 167 -17.43 0.00 22.13
CA ILE A 167 -17.02 -1.21 21.41
C ILE A 167 -15.91 -2.00 22.10
N TRP A 168 -15.28 -1.46 23.15
CA TRP A 168 -14.06 -1.98 23.76
C TRP A 168 -14.13 -3.47 24.13
N THR A 169 -15.25 -3.88 24.72
CA THR A 169 -15.48 -5.27 25.15
C THR A 169 -15.73 -6.25 24.00
N GLN A 170 -16.00 -5.74 22.79
CA GLN A 170 -16.25 -6.55 21.60
C GLN A 170 -14.94 -6.91 20.89
N LEU A 171 -13.91 -6.05 20.99
CA LEU A 171 -12.64 -6.24 20.28
C LEU A 171 -11.97 -7.59 20.55
N PRO A 172 -11.87 -8.10 21.80
CA PRO A 172 -11.24 -9.41 22.07
C PRO A 172 -11.98 -10.61 21.46
N ALA A 173 -13.23 -10.44 21.02
CA ALA A 173 -14.00 -11.49 20.37
C ALA A 173 -13.75 -11.57 18.86
N LEU A 174 -13.07 -10.59 18.27
CA LEU A 174 -12.75 -10.54 16.84
C LEU A 174 -11.59 -11.47 16.49
N ASN A 175 -11.65 -12.07 15.31
CA ASN A 175 -10.55 -12.83 14.74
C ASN A 175 -9.57 -11.92 13.99
N LEU A 176 -8.58 -11.39 14.72
CA LEU A 176 -7.53 -10.52 14.17
C LEU A 176 -6.18 -11.24 14.01
N GLN A 177 -6.16 -12.57 14.11
CA GLN A 177 -4.93 -13.35 14.03
C GLN A 177 -4.18 -13.10 12.71
N ASN A 178 -2.88 -12.81 12.81
CA ASN A 178 -1.96 -12.50 11.70
C ASN A 178 -2.25 -11.23 10.90
N LYS A 179 -3.30 -10.46 11.23
CA LYS A 179 -3.56 -9.17 10.57
C LYS A 179 -2.46 -8.18 10.89
N ILE A 180 -2.16 -7.31 9.93
CA ILE A 180 -1.22 -6.21 10.10
C ILE A 180 -1.99 -5.03 10.69
N VAL A 181 -1.45 -4.40 11.74
CA VAL A 181 -2.09 -3.29 12.44
C VAL A 181 -1.12 -2.13 12.58
N ALA A 182 -1.52 -0.96 12.09
CA ALA A 182 -0.87 0.31 12.36
C ALA A 182 -1.78 1.16 13.25
N LEU A 183 -1.21 1.81 14.26
CA LEU A 183 -1.96 2.62 15.22
C LEU A 183 -1.55 4.09 15.13
N TYR A 184 -2.51 5.00 15.33
CA TYR A 184 -2.21 6.41 15.57
C TYR A 184 -3.09 6.96 16.70
N GLY A 185 -2.58 7.95 17.41
CA GLY A 185 -3.27 8.54 18.53
C GLY A 185 -3.13 10.05 18.57
N MET A 186 -4.13 10.67 19.19
CA MET A 186 -4.19 12.11 19.42
C MET A 186 -4.17 12.39 20.92
N GLY A 187 -3.31 13.31 21.35
CA GLY A 187 -3.20 13.74 22.74
C GLY A 187 -2.76 15.19 22.88
N ASP A 188 -2.60 15.63 24.12
CA ASP A 188 -2.08 16.96 24.47
C ASP A 188 -0.93 16.76 25.47
N GLN A 189 0.31 16.87 25.00
CA GLN A 189 1.48 16.57 25.80
C GLN A 189 1.77 17.65 26.86
N ILE A 190 1.36 18.89 26.59
CA ILE A 190 1.60 20.04 27.48
C ILE A 190 0.56 20.10 28.59
N GLY A 191 -0.72 19.92 28.26
CA GLY A 191 -1.81 19.92 29.22
C GLY A 191 -1.92 18.61 30.00
N TYR A 192 -1.61 17.48 29.37
CA TYR A 192 -1.90 16.13 29.86
C TYR A 192 -0.71 15.17 29.72
N GLY A 193 0.54 15.66 29.84
CA GLY A 193 1.75 14.86 29.71
C GLY A 193 1.84 13.60 30.59
N GLU A 194 1.14 13.58 31.74
CA GLU A 194 1.03 12.39 32.60
C GLU A 194 0.18 11.26 32.02
N TRP A 195 -0.64 11.57 31.01
CA TRP A 195 -1.58 10.66 30.33
C TRP A 195 -1.47 10.74 28.80
N PHE A 196 -0.41 11.36 28.27
CA PHE A 196 -0.26 11.59 26.84
C PHE A 196 -0.32 10.25 26.09
N LEU A 197 -1.34 10.11 25.23
CA LEU A 197 -1.60 8.92 24.41
C LEU A 197 -1.88 7.61 25.18
N ASP A 198 -2.31 7.66 26.45
CA ASP A 198 -2.62 6.46 27.24
C ASP A 198 -3.58 5.49 26.53
N ALA A 199 -4.62 6.00 25.85
CA ALA A 199 -5.58 5.17 25.13
C ALA A 199 -4.96 4.42 23.94
N LEU A 200 -3.95 5.00 23.29
CA LEU A 200 -3.17 4.35 22.23
C LEU A 200 -2.40 3.14 22.79
N GLY A 201 -1.77 3.31 23.95
CA GLY A 201 -1.12 2.23 24.70
C GLY A 201 -2.10 1.13 25.08
N MET A 202 -3.28 1.51 25.59
CA MET A 202 -4.33 0.56 25.95
C MET A 202 -4.83 -0.27 24.76
N LEU A 203 -4.98 0.35 23.58
CA LEU A 203 -5.41 -0.35 22.37
C LEU A 203 -4.32 -1.32 21.89
N HIS A 204 -3.06 -0.91 21.93
CA HIS A 204 -1.92 -1.77 21.61
C HIS A 204 -1.88 -3.01 22.51
N ASP A 205 -1.96 -2.81 23.84
CA ASP A 205 -1.97 -3.89 24.84
C ASP A 205 -3.14 -4.86 24.64
N LEU A 206 -4.32 -4.35 24.27
CA LEU A 206 -5.52 -5.16 24.01
C LEU A 206 -5.34 -6.08 22.79
N LEU A 207 -4.71 -5.56 21.74
CA LEU A 207 -4.53 -6.26 20.47
C LEU A 207 -3.33 -7.21 20.49
N GLN A 208 -2.29 -6.93 21.28
CA GLN A 208 -1.08 -7.76 21.38
C GLN A 208 -1.35 -9.27 21.61
N PRO A 209 -2.22 -9.71 22.55
CA PRO A 209 -2.50 -11.12 22.75
C PRO A 209 -3.34 -11.77 21.63
N MET A 210 -3.87 -10.99 20.68
CA MET A 210 -4.71 -11.48 19.57
C MET A 210 -3.90 -11.96 18.36
N GLY A 211 -2.57 -11.90 18.42
CA GLY A 211 -1.69 -12.42 17.37
C GLY A 211 -1.60 -11.54 16.12
N VAL A 212 -1.89 -10.24 16.26
CA VAL A 212 -1.66 -9.24 15.21
C VAL A 212 -0.16 -8.98 14.99
N ARG A 213 0.19 -8.39 13.85
CA ARG A 213 1.54 -7.92 13.53
C ARG A 213 1.52 -6.39 13.48
N PHE A 214 2.20 -5.74 14.42
CA PHE A 214 2.24 -4.29 14.45
C PHE A 214 3.28 -3.72 13.47
N VAL A 215 2.93 -2.59 12.87
CA VAL A 215 3.79 -1.73 12.04
C VAL A 215 3.56 -0.26 12.44
N GLY A 216 4.48 0.62 12.06
CA GLY A 216 4.34 2.06 12.26
C GLY A 216 4.65 2.52 13.69
N TYR A 217 5.62 1.91 14.36
CA TYR A 217 6.15 2.44 15.63
C TYR A 217 6.81 3.81 15.42
N TRP A 218 6.59 4.75 16.34
CA TRP A 218 6.97 6.16 16.13
C TRP A 218 8.05 6.64 17.10
N PRO A 219 9.06 7.41 16.66
CA PRO A 219 10.10 7.93 17.55
C PRO A 219 9.56 8.90 18.62
N LEU A 220 10.25 8.96 19.77
CA LEU A 220 9.93 9.87 20.87
C LEU A 220 10.52 11.28 20.69
N GLU A 221 11.32 11.49 19.65
CA GLU A 221 11.99 12.77 19.43
C GLU A 221 10.98 13.89 19.14
N GLY A 222 11.14 15.02 19.82
CA GLY A 222 10.25 16.16 19.68
C GLY A 222 8.99 16.09 20.54
N TYR A 223 8.91 15.22 21.55
CA TYR A 223 7.81 15.18 22.51
C TYR A 223 8.29 15.36 23.96
N GLU A 224 7.45 15.96 24.80
CA GLU A 224 7.66 16.13 26.25
C GLU A 224 6.46 15.57 27.02
N PHE A 225 6.66 14.43 27.70
CA PHE A 225 5.61 13.71 28.43
C PHE A 225 6.22 12.80 29.51
N THR A 226 5.39 12.25 30.39
CA THR A 226 5.82 11.33 31.46
C THR A 226 5.08 10.00 31.48
N SER A 227 3.98 9.86 30.73
CA SER A 227 3.26 8.58 30.66
C SER A 227 4.11 7.49 30.03
N PRO A 228 4.22 6.30 30.65
CA PRO A 228 4.89 5.16 30.04
C PRO A 228 3.94 4.29 29.18
N ARG A 229 2.62 4.52 29.25
CA ARG A 229 1.64 3.63 28.59
C ARG A 229 1.77 3.53 27.07
N PRO A 230 1.97 4.63 26.31
CA PRO A 230 1.99 4.54 24.86
C PRO A 230 3.35 4.04 24.33
N LEU A 231 4.24 3.53 25.18
CA LEU A 231 5.60 3.16 24.81
C LEU A 231 5.73 1.67 24.50
N THR A 232 6.65 1.34 23.60
CA THR A 232 7.11 -0.03 23.41
C THR A 232 7.68 -0.61 24.70
N ALA A 233 7.75 -1.94 24.80
CA ALA A 233 8.22 -2.62 26.02
C ALA A 233 9.65 -2.23 26.44
N ASP A 234 10.48 -1.78 25.49
CA ASP A 234 11.84 -1.27 25.75
C ASP A 234 11.88 0.25 26.03
N GLY A 235 10.75 0.94 25.91
CA GLY A 235 10.60 2.36 26.17
C GLY A 235 11.24 3.28 25.13
N THR A 236 11.56 2.79 23.93
CA THR A 236 12.33 3.54 22.93
C THR A 236 11.48 4.24 21.86
N GLN A 237 10.24 3.79 21.67
CA GLN A 237 9.30 4.29 20.65
C GLN A 237 7.88 4.34 21.21
N PHE A 238 7.01 5.15 20.61
CA PHE A 238 5.58 5.03 20.78
C PHE A 238 5.06 3.80 20.03
N VAL A 239 3.99 3.19 20.54
CA VAL A 239 3.32 2.02 19.94
C VAL A 239 2.58 2.31 18.62
N GLY A 240 2.58 3.58 18.17
CA GLY A 240 1.96 4.07 16.95
C GLY A 240 2.28 5.56 16.72
N LEU A 241 1.79 6.15 15.63
CA LEU A 241 1.97 7.58 15.35
C LEU A 241 1.37 8.45 16.47
N ALA A 242 2.20 9.36 16.99
CA ALA A 242 1.83 10.28 18.06
C ALA A 242 1.51 11.68 17.48
N LEU A 243 0.26 12.14 17.61
CA LEU A 243 -0.16 13.47 17.19
C LEU A 243 -0.60 14.35 18.37
N ASP A 244 -0.37 15.64 18.23
CA ASP A 244 -0.73 16.68 19.20
C ASP A 244 -1.02 17.98 18.45
N ASP A 245 -2.20 18.11 17.85
CA ASP A 245 -2.56 19.33 17.11
C ASP A 245 -2.80 20.53 18.03
N VAL A 246 -2.90 20.32 19.35
CA VAL A 246 -3.04 21.43 20.30
C VAL A 246 -1.73 22.20 20.39
N ASN A 247 -0.59 21.50 20.39
CA ASN A 247 0.73 22.09 20.62
C ASN A 247 1.67 22.01 19.40
N GLN A 248 1.43 21.07 18.48
CA GLN A 248 2.34 20.69 17.39
C GLN A 248 1.63 20.55 16.03
N PHE A 249 0.52 21.26 15.81
CA PHE A 249 -0.23 21.24 14.55
C PHE A 249 0.63 21.40 13.29
N GLU A 250 1.63 22.30 13.34
CA GLU A 250 2.48 22.63 12.19
C GLU A 250 3.34 21.46 11.68
N VAL A 251 3.52 20.40 12.47
CA VAL A 251 4.28 19.20 12.06
C VAL A 251 3.39 17.99 11.80
N THR A 252 2.06 18.10 11.97
CA THR A 252 1.14 16.96 11.82
C THR A 252 1.14 16.39 10.41
N ASP A 253 1.05 17.24 9.38
CA ASP A 253 1.04 16.79 7.98
C ASP A 253 2.33 16.05 7.62
N GLU A 254 3.49 16.60 8.01
CA GLU A 254 4.80 15.97 7.77
C GLU A 254 4.92 14.62 8.48
N ARG A 255 4.45 14.53 9.73
CA ARG A 255 4.49 13.28 10.50
C ARG A 255 3.58 12.21 9.89
N VAL A 256 2.37 12.59 9.45
CA VAL A 256 1.43 11.68 8.79
C VAL A 256 2.02 11.16 7.48
N GLU A 257 2.62 12.03 6.67
CA GLU A 257 3.27 11.63 5.41
C GLU A 257 4.39 10.60 5.65
N GLN A 258 5.33 10.92 6.55
CA GLN A 258 6.44 10.03 6.91
C GLN A 258 5.95 8.70 7.49
N TRP A 259 4.92 8.74 8.33
CA TRP A 259 4.36 7.54 8.94
C TRP A 259 3.64 6.64 7.93
N CYS A 260 2.89 7.23 6.99
CA CYS A 260 2.28 6.48 5.90
C CYS A 260 3.33 5.75 5.05
N GLU A 261 4.44 6.42 4.68
CA GLU A 261 5.55 5.79 3.95
C GLU A 261 6.17 4.62 4.76
N GLN A 262 6.35 4.82 6.06
CA GLN A 262 6.85 3.79 6.98
C GLN A 262 5.91 2.58 7.03
N VAL A 263 4.61 2.80 7.25
CA VAL A 263 3.59 1.74 7.33
C VAL A 263 3.57 0.92 6.05
N LEU A 264 3.59 1.57 4.89
CA LEU A 264 3.62 0.87 3.59
C LEU A 264 4.89 0.04 3.42
N THR A 265 6.06 0.61 3.76
CA THR A 265 7.35 -0.09 3.66
C THR A 265 7.43 -1.30 4.58
N GLU A 266 7.00 -1.16 5.84
CA GLU A 266 7.00 -2.25 6.82
C GLU A 266 5.98 -3.34 6.45
N THR A 267 4.80 -2.95 5.96
CA THR A 267 3.77 -3.88 5.48
C THR A 267 4.28 -4.71 4.30
N ALA A 268 4.95 -4.08 3.33
CA ALA A 268 5.55 -4.80 2.20
C ALA A 268 6.61 -5.83 2.62
N GLY A 269 7.31 -5.60 3.74
CA GLY A 269 8.27 -6.57 4.29
C GLY A 269 7.65 -7.76 5.02
N LEU A 270 6.34 -7.73 5.30
CA LEU A 270 5.60 -8.77 6.02
C LEU A 270 4.77 -9.69 5.09
N LEU A 271 4.58 -9.27 3.83
CA LEU A 271 3.95 -10.03 2.75
C LEU A 271 4.98 -10.95 2.06
#